data_AF-A0A0L0FFF4-F1
#
_entry.id   AF-A0A0L0FFF4-F1
#
_cell.length_a   1.000
_cell.length_b   1.000
_cell.length_c   1.000
_cell.angle_alpha   90.00
_cell.angle_beta   90.00
_cell.angle_gamma   90.00
#
_symmetry.space_group_name_H-M   'P 1'
#
loop_
_entity.id
_entity.type
_entity.pdbx_description
1 polymer ?
#
loop_
_entity_poly.entity_id
_entity_poly.type
_entity_poly.pdbx_seq_one_letter_code
_entity_poly.pdbx_strand_id
1 'polypeptide(L)'
;LRNTRYAKESYLPLLYLCCYGGLSFVIVTTVLPLLDPVARPIDQFNSTIIILWGYMIEILGPTLWYTFQTHMQWKGEIADSQVPLASDDMLRDILVDPLMYPILLSCAQSQFCDENVAFLYDGYPLLAALNSRDPGTSMKESNLGWQMRDFLEVYALKGARTPVNLSSAHITKFRQLHTALVENEKDDDGPIADKFSILLAQSMREISDLITSSGVLTMYDKSPEKKTVKSEREALRRLENGT
;
A
#
# COMPACT_ATOMS: atom_id res chain seq x y z
N LEU A 1 -21.31 -2.69 -35.10
CA LEU A 1 -22.46 -3.18 -34.29
C LEU A 1 -22.19 -4.46 -33.46
N ARG A 2 -20.98 -5.07 -33.51
CA ARG A 2 -20.66 -6.31 -32.76
C ARG A 2 -20.22 -6.06 -31.29
N ASN A 3 -19.79 -4.84 -30.95
CA ASN A 3 -19.34 -4.47 -29.58
C ASN A 3 -20.47 -4.07 -28.62
N THR A 4 -21.68 -3.79 -29.09
CA THR A 4 -22.81 -3.43 -28.21
C THR A 4 -23.49 -4.65 -27.58
N ARG A 5 -23.27 -5.86 -28.14
CA ARG A 5 -23.83 -7.11 -27.62
C ARG A 5 -23.15 -7.54 -26.31
N TYR A 6 -21.82 -7.39 -26.24
CA TYR A 6 -21.02 -7.69 -25.04
C TYR A 6 -21.26 -6.70 -23.88
N ALA A 7 -21.52 -5.42 -24.21
CA ALA A 7 -21.92 -4.45 -23.19
C ALA A 7 -23.29 -4.82 -22.59
N LYS A 8 -24.27 -5.21 -23.41
CA LYS A 8 -25.63 -5.55 -22.94
C LYS A 8 -25.67 -6.77 -22.00
N GLU A 9 -24.84 -7.79 -22.26
CA GLU A 9 -24.74 -8.97 -21.39
C GLU A 9 -24.01 -8.66 -20.07
N SER A 10 -23.07 -7.72 -20.07
CA SER A 10 -22.31 -7.34 -18.87
C SER A 10 -23.10 -6.45 -17.90
N TYR A 11 -24.05 -5.64 -18.38
CA TYR A 11 -24.86 -4.74 -17.55
C TYR A 11 -26.22 -5.31 -17.13
N LEU A 12 -26.59 -6.50 -17.64
CA LEU A 12 -27.84 -7.16 -17.27
C LEU A 12 -27.91 -7.45 -15.75
N PRO A 13 -26.85 -7.99 -15.10
CA PRO A 13 -26.87 -8.24 -13.66
C PRO A 13 -26.98 -6.95 -12.85
N LEU A 14 -26.30 -5.88 -13.29
CA LEU A 14 -26.37 -4.55 -12.66
C LEU A 14 -27.79 -3.97 -12.75
N LEU A 15 -28.43 -4.09 -13.91
CA LEU A 15 -29.80 -3.65 -14.12
C LEU A 15 -30.77 -4.44 -13.23
N TYR A 16 -30.63 -5.78 -13.14
CA TYR A 16 -31.41 -6.61 -12.23
C TYR A 16 -31.22 -6.19 -10.77
N LEU A 17 -29.98 -5.89 -10.37
CA LEU A 17 -29.66 -5.45 -9.02
C LEU A 17 -30.33 -4.11 -8.68
N CYS A 18 -30.27 -3.14 -9.61
CA CYS A 18 -30.93 -1.85 -9.47
C CYS A 18 -32.47 -1.97 -9.45
N CYS A 19 -33.05 -2.79 -10.33
CA CYS A 19 -34.50 -3.03 -10.34
C CYS A 19 -34.97 -3.72 -9.06
N TYR A 20 -34.21 -4.71 -8.56
CA TYR A 20 -34.52 -5.41 -7.32
C TYR A 20 -34.38 -4.49 -6.11
N GLY A 21 -33.34 -3.64 -6.06
CA GLY A 21 -33.20 -2.65 -5.01
C GLY A 21 -34.30 -1.59 -5.00
N GLY A 22 -34.69 -1.10 -6.18
CA GLY A 22 -35.83 -0.18 -6.29
C GLY A 22 -37.15 -0.81 -5.86
N LEU A 23 -37.39 -2.07 -6.22
CA LEU A 23 -38.61 -2.79 -5.86
C LEU A 23 -38.66 -3.13 -4.36
N SER A 24 -37.53 -3.55 -3.77
CA SER A 24 -37.40 -3.75 -2.32
C SER A 24 -37.62 -2.45 -1.55
N PHE A 25 -37.14 -1.30 -2.06
CA PHE A 25 -37.41 0.00 -1.45
C PHE A 25 -38.91 0.35 -1.43
N VAL A 26 -39.61 0.14 -2.54
CA VAL A 26 -41.06 0.36 -2.60
C VAL A 26 -41.81 -0.57 -1.65
N ILE A 27 -41.40 -1.84 -1.53
CA ILE A 27 -42.02 -2.79 -0.59
C ILE A 27 -41.77 -2.36 0.85
N VAL A 28 -40.54 -2.03 1.23
CA VAL A 28 -40.20 -1.62 2.61
C VAL A 28 -40.96 -0.34 2.97
N THR A 29 -40.93 0.69 2.13
CA THR A 29 -41.61 1.97 2.39
C THR A 29 -43.13 1.84 2.49
N THR A 30 -43.75 0.86 1.82
CA THR A 30 -45.21 0.64 1.86
C THR A 30 -45.64 -0.31 2.98
N VAL A 31 -44.83 -1.32 3.31
CA VAL A 31 -45.15 -2.33 4.31
C VAL A 31 -44.82 -1.87 5.73
N LEU A 32 -43.72 -1.11 5.93
CA LEU A 32 -43.34 -0.62 7.27
C LEU A 32 -44.46 0.18 7.96
N PRO A 33 -45.13 1.13 7.27
CA PRO A 33 -46.23 1.89 7.86
C PRO A 33 -47.49 1.05 8.12
N LEU A 34 -47.66 -0.08 7.40
CA LEU A 34 -48.78 -1.01 7.58
C LEU A 34 -48.57 -1.95 8.78
N LEU A 35 -47.32 -2.26 9.11
CA LEU A 35 -46.96 -3.15 10.23
C LEU A 35 -47.05 -2.46 11.60
N ASP A 36 -46.75 -1.16 11.64
CA ASP A 36 -46.92 -0.34 12.86
C ASP A 36 -47.57 1.01 12.52
N PRO A 37 -48.90 1.05 12.41
CA PRO A 37 -49.63 2.27 12.04
C PRO A 37 -49.66 3.33 13.15
N VAL A 38 -49.19 3.00 14.36
CA VAL A 38 -49.19 3.90 15.53
C VAL A 38 -47.84 4.61 15.67
N ALA A 39 -46.79 4.11 15.01
CA ALA A 39 -45.48 4.74 15.00
C ALA A 39 -45.53 6.15 14.39
N ARG A 40 -44.69 7.05 14.93
CA ARG A 40 -44.61 8.43 14.42
C ARG A 40 -43.99 8.41 13.01
N PRO A 41 -44.47 9.25 12.09
CA PRO A 41 -43.96 9.29 10.71
C PRO A 41 -42.44 9.50 10.61
N ILE A 42 -41.86 10.24 11.56
CA ILE A 42 -40.42 10.48 11.60
C ILE A 42 -39.60 9.24 11.97
N ASP A 43 -40.13 8.37 12.84
CA ASP A 43 -39.47 7.13 13.25
C ASP A 43 -39.56 6.08 12.14
N GLN A 44 -40.69 6.05 11.43
CA GLN A 44 -40.87 5.24 10.22
C GLN A 44 -39.93 5.68 9.09
N PHE A 45 -39.74 6.99 8.89
CA PHE A 45 -38.78 7.53 7.93
C PHE A 45 -37.35 7.14 8.31
N ASN A 46 -36.93 7.36 9.55
CA ASN A 46 -35.58 7.00 10.01
C ASN A 46 -35.31 5.50 9.88
N SER A 47 -36.27 4.65 10.26
CA SER A 47 -36.15 3.20 10.13
C SER A 47 -36.02 2.77 8.67
N THR A 48 -36.79 3.38 7.77
CA THR A 48 -36.70 3.15 6.32
C THR A 48 -35.32 3.54 5.78
N ILE A 49 -34.77 4.68 6.21
CA ILE A 49 -33.44 5.14 5.81
C ILE A 49 -32.34 4.20 6.33
N ILE A 50 -32.44 3.70 7.57
CA ILE A 50 -31.46 2.75 8.14
C ILE A 50 -31.49 1.43 7.36
N ILE A 51 -32.68 0.90 7.06
CA ILE A 51 -32.83 -0.33 6.27
C ILE A 51 -32.29 -0.13 4.86
N LEU A 52 -32.58 1.02 4.24
CA LEU A 52 -32.05 1.37 2.92
C LEU A 52 -30.53 1.48 2.93
N TRP A 53 -29.96 2.12 3.95
CA TRP A 53 -28.52 2.25 4.11
C TRP A 53 -27.85 0.89 4.24
N GLY A 54 -28.33 0.03 5.14
CA GLY A 54 -27.77 -1.33 5.32
C GLY A 54 -27.89 -2.15 4.05
N TYR A 55 -29.03 -2.08 3.36
CA TYR A 55 -29.23 -2.79 2.11
C TYR A 55 -28.31 -2.31 0.98
N MET A 56 -28.13 -0.99 0.83
CA MET A 56 -27.31 -0.41 -0.24
C MET A 56 -25.80 -0.54 0.04
N ILE A 57 -25.37 -0.36 1.29
CA ILE A 57 -23.95 -0.36 1.66
C ILE A 57 -23.44 -1.74 2.02
N GLU A 58 -24.19 -2.54 2.77
CA GLU A 58 -23.70 -3.83 3.28
C GLU A 58 -23.97 -5.00 2.33
N ILE A 59 -25.13 -4.99 1.67
CA ILE A 59 -25.55 -6.12 0.80
C ILE A 59 -25.18 -5.84 -0.65
N LEU A 60 -25.61 -4.69 -1.19
CA LEU A 60 -25.39 -4.34 -2.59
C LEU A 60 -23.98 -3.78 -2.84
N GLY A 61 -23.46 -2.97 -1.91
CA GLY A 61 -22.18 -2.28 -2.01
C GLY A 61 -21.01 -3.19 -2.39
N PRO A 62 -20.75 -4.30 -1.66
CA PRO A 62 -19.63 -5.18 -1.97
C PRO A 62 -19.78 -5.86 -3.33
N THR A 63 -21.00 -6.23 -3.73
CA THR A 63 -21.28 -6.89 -5.02
C THR A 63 -21.09 -5.94 -6.20
N LEU A 64 -21.56 -4.70 -6.04
CA LEU A 64 -21.35 -3.61 -7.01
C LEU A 64 -19.88 -3.27 -7.13
N TRP A 65 -19.19 -3.13 -5.99
CA TRP A 65 -17.76 -2.85 -5.94
C TRP A 65 -16.94 -3.94 -6.62
N TYR A 66 -17.22 -5.21 -6.31
CA TYR A 66 -16.54 -6.35 -6.92
C TYR A 66 -16.74 -6.42 -8.44
N THR A 67 -17.97 -6.17 -8.89
CA THR A 67 -18.30 -6.17 -10.33
C THR A 67 -17.61 -5.00 -11.04
N PHE A 68 -17.60 -3.82 -10.43
CA PHE A 68 -16.92 -2.64 -10.93
C PHE A 68 -15.40 -2.85 -11.00
N GLN A 69 -14.80 -3.39 -9.93
CA GLN A 69 -13.38 -3.72 -9.83
C GLN A 69 -12.97 -4.73 -10.91
N THR A 70 -13.77 -5.79 -11.10
CA THR A 70 -13.53 -6.82 -12.11
C THR A 70 -13.62 -6.25 -13.53
N HIS A 71 -14.59 -5.37 -13.80
CA HIS A 71 -14.78 -4.77 -15.13
C HIS A 71 -13.70 -3.74 -15.48
N MET A 72 -13.28 -2.94 -14.49
CA MET A 72 -12.17 -1.99 -14.65
C MET A 72 -10.79 -2.66 -14.72
N GLN A 73 -10.73 -4.00 -14.64
CA GLN A 73 -9.48 -4.76 -14.51
C GLN A 73 -8.60 -4.22 -13.37
N TRP A 74 -9.22 -3.69 -12.33
CA TRP A 74 -8.54 -3.32 -11.10
C TRP A 74 -8.18 -4.59 -10.36
N LYS A 75 -7.17 -5.29 -10.89
CA LYS A 75 -6.51 -6.37 -10.18
C LYS A 75 -5.99 -5.78 -8.87
N GLY A 76 -6.69 -6.09 -7.78
CA GLY A 76 -6.04 -6.16 -6.48
C GLY A 76 -5.07 -7.33 -6.55
N GLU A 77 -3.90 -7.13 -7.16
CA GLU A 77 -2.79 -8.06 -7.12
C GLU A 77 -2.21 -8.04 -5.70
N ILE A 78 -2.92 -8.67 -4.76
CA ILE A 78 -2.27 -9.44 -3.70
C ILE A 78 -2.06 -10.84 -4.29
N ALA A 79 -1.32 -10.91 -5.39
CA ALA A 79 -0.78 -12.15 -5.88
C ALA A 79 0.62 -12.29 -5.27
N ASP A 80 0.96 -13.50 -4.82
CA ASP A 80 2.31 -13.99 -4.51
C ASP A 80 3.24 -13.96 -5.75
N SER A 81 3.17 -12.90 -6.52
CA SER A 81 4.15 -12.60 -7.54
C SER A 81 5.44 -12.31 -6.80
N GLN A 82 6.48 -13.11 -7.06
CA GLN A 82 7.85 -12.64 -6.97
C GLN A 82 7.90 -11.34 -7.76
N VAL A 83 7.75 -10.22 -7.08
CA VAL A 83 7.81 -8.90 -7.67
C VAL A 83 9.30 -8.59 -7.74
N PRO A 84 9.92 -8.58 -8.93
CA PRO A 84 11.17 -7.88 -9.05
C PRO A 84 10.82 -6.43 -8.72
N LEU A 85 11.45 -5.84 -7.69
CA LEU A 85 11.57 -4.39 -7.66
C LEU A 85 12.18 -4.04 -9.03
N ALA A 86 11.42 -3.34 -9.85
CA ALA A 86 11.86 -2.96 -11.17
C ALA A 86 13.25 -2.32 -11.05
N SER A 87 14.17 -2.74 -11.91
CA SER A 87 15.59 -2.35 -11.86
C SER A 87 15.85 -0.87 -12.20
N ASP A 88 14.83 -0.01 -12.08
CA ASP A 88 14.80 1.39 -12.51
C ASP A 88 14.03 2.26 -11.49
N ASP A 89 14.10 1.92 -10.20
CA ASP A 89 13.62 2.81 -9.14
C ASP A 89 14.56 4.03 -9.06
N MET A 90 14.26 5.09 -9.81
CA MET A 90 14.91 6.41 -9.68
C MET A 90 15.03 6.85 -8.21
N LEU A 91 14.06 6.48 -7.39
CA LEU A 91 14.05 6.74 -5.96
C LEU A 91 15.20 6.02 -5.24
N ARG A 92 15.46 4.75 -5.58
CA ARG A 92 16.57 3.98 -5.02
C ARG A 92 17.91 4.65 -5.33
N ASP A 93 18.11 5.12 -6.55
CA ASP A 93 19.34 5.82 -6.96
C ASP A 93 19.55 7.12 -6.17
N ILE A 94 18.47 7.84 -5.88
CA ILE A 94 18.52 9.05 -5.05
C ILE A 94 18.87 8.69 -3.59
N LEU A 95 18.28 7.62 -3.05
CA LEU A 95 18.46 7.20 -1.66
C LEU A 95 19.88 6.70 -1.36
N VAL A 96 20.53 6.02 -2.32
CA VAL A 96 21.91 5.54 -2.13
C VAL A 96 22.96 6.63 -2.33
N ASP A 97 22.58 7.76 -2.92
CA ASP A 97 23.48 8.88 -3.20
C ASP A 97 23.62 9.80 -1.97
N PRO A 98 24.82 9.91 -1.37
CA PRO A 98 25.03 10.64 -0.12
C PRO A 98 24.82 12.16 -0.25
N LEU A 99 24.86 12.72 -1.46
CA LEU A 99 24.60 14.15 -1.68
C LEU A 99 23.14 14.42 -2.01
N MET A 100 22.46 13.47 -2.64
CA MET A 100 21.07 13.63 -3.05
C MET A 100 20.07 13.23 -1.96
N TYR A 101 20.40 12.20 -1.17
CA TYR A 101 19.57 11.71 -0.07
C TYR A 101 19.19 12.81 0.94
N PRO A 102 20.13 13.64 1.46
CA PRO A 102 19.79 14.68 2.44
C PRO A 102 18.84 15.74 1.86
N ILE A 103 18.92 16.01 0.56
CA ILE A 103 18.05 16.96 -0.13
C ILE A 103 16.63 16.38 -0.22
N LEU A 104 16.49 15.11 -0.63
CA LEU A 104 15.21 14.43 -0.65
C LEU A 104 14.58 14.36 0.75
N LEU A 105 15.39 14.04 1.77
CA LEU A 105 14.96 13.97 3.16
C LEU A 105 14.46 15.33 3.65
N SER A 106 15.16 16.42 3.34
CA SER A 106 14.71 17.78 3.68
C SER A 106 13.37 18.14 3.02
N CYS A 107 13.17 17.76 1.75
CA CYS A 107 11.87 17.91 1.10
C CYS A 107 10.79 17.08 1.78
N ALA A 108 11.08 15.84 2.18
CA ALA A 108 10.14 14.98 2.89
C ALA A 108 9.76 15.52 4.28
N GLN A 109 10.73 16.05 5.03
CA GLN A 109 10.48 16.73 6.30
C GLN A 109 9.54 17.92 6.14
N SER A 110 9.67 18.68 5.04
CA SER A 110 8.78 19.81 4.75
C SER A 110 7.32 19.38 4.44
N GLN A 111 7.13 18.12 4.06
CA GLN A 111 5.82 17.50 3.78
C GLN A 111 5.37 16.56 4.91
N PHE A 112 6.09 16.52 6.04
CA PHE A 112 5.80 15.63 7.18
C PHE A 112 5.68 14.15 6.77
N CYS A 113 6.61 13.70 5.92
CA CYS A 113 6.64 12.33 5.43
C CYS A 113 8.08 11.76 5.40
N ASP A 114 8.96 12.27 6.25
CA ASP A 114 10.35 11.86 6.35
C ASP A 114 10.53 10.43 6.84
N GLU A 115 9.60 9.93 7.65
CA GLU A 115 9.52 8.53 8.06
C GLU A 115 9.43 7.57 6.86
N ASN A 116 8.72 7.97 5.81
CA ASN A 116 8.53 7.17 4.61
C ASN A 116 9.83 7.08 3.80
N VAL A 117 10.59 8.17 3.74
CA VAL A 117 11.91 8.20 3.08
C VAL A 117 12.94 7.39 3.87
N ALA A 118 12.93 7.51 5.20
CA ALA A 118 13.80 6.73 6.08
C ALA A 118 13.51 5.22 5.98
N PHE A 119 12.23 4.84 5.95
CA PHE A 119 11.80 3.46 5.77
C PHE A 119 12.36 2.84 4.48
N LEU A 120 12.30 3.57 3.36
CA LEU A 120 12.88 3.09 2.11
C LEU A 120 14.40 3.02 2.17
N TYR A 121 15.05 4.05 2.74
CA TYR A 121 16.51 4.10 2.89
C TYR A 121 17.05 2.87 3.64
N ASP A 122 16.43 2.51 4.77
CA ASP A 122 16.83 1.34 5.57
C ASP A 122 16.34 0.02 4.95
N GLY A 123 15.20 0.05 4.25
CA GLY A 123 14.57 -1.12 3.64
C GLY A 123 15.35 -1.68 2.46
N TYR A 124 15.92 -0.84 1.59
CA TYR A 124 16.65 -1.29 0.40
C TYR A 124 17.89 -2.16 0.73
N PRO A 125 18.79 -1.77 1.66
CA PRO A 125 19.91 -2.60 2.09
C PRO A 125 19.45 -3.91 2.73
N LEU A 126 18.43 -3.87 3.59
CA LEU A 126 17.89 -5.07 4.24
C LEU A 126 17.30 -6.05 3.23
N LEU A 127 16.53 -5.56 2.26
CA LEU A 127 15.97 -6.37 1.19
C LEU A 127 17.06 -6.98 0.30
N ALA A 128 18.12 -6.22 0.00
CA ALA A 128 19.27 -6.73 -0.75
C ALA A 128 20.01 -7.84 0.02
N ALA A 129 20.17 -7.68 1.34
CA ALA A 129 20.77 -8.69 2.20
C ALA A 129 19.91 -9.98 2.29
N LEU A 130 18.59 -9.82 2.32
CA LEU A 130 17.64 -10.95 2.28
C LEU A 130 17.70 -11.70 0.94
N ASN A 131 17.76 -10.98 -0.18
CA ASN A 131 17.76 -11.58 -1.52
C ASN A 131 19.11 -12.19 -1.93
N SER A 132 20.21 -11.75 -1.31
CA SER A 132 21.56 -12.31 -1.54
C SER A 132 21.88 -13.49 -0.63
N ARG A 133 20.94 -13.91 0.22
CA ARG A 133 21.09 -15.06 1.10
C ARG A 133 21.18 -16.34 0.26
N ASP A 134 22.27 -17.08 0.44
CA ASP A 134 22.36 -18.45 -0.06
C ASP A 134 21.39 -19.35 0.74
N PRO A 135 20.60 -20.21 0.08
CA PRO A 135 19.60 -21.07 0.73
C PRO A 135 20.19 -22.13 1.68
N GLY A 136 21.53 -22.24 1.76
CA GLY A 136 22.24 -23.13 2.68
C GLY A 136 22.86 -22.46 3.90
N THR A 137 22.84 -21.13 4.00
CA THR A 137 23.52 -20.40 5.09
C THR A 137 22.55 -20.19 6.26
N SER A 138 22.91 -20.73 7.42
CA SER A 138 22.18 -20.54 8.66
C SER A 138 22.11 -19.05 9.01
N MET A 139 20.91 -18.54 9.34
CA MET A 139 20.69 -17.17 9.80
C MET A 139 21.43 -16.83 11.10
N LYS A 140 22.05 -17.81 11.77
CA LYS A 140 22.91 -17.56 12.94
C LYS A 140 24.28 -16.98 12.56
N GLU A 141 24.73 -17.15 11.31
CA GLU A 141 25.98 -16.57 10.81
C GLU A 141 25.76 -15.18 10.19
N SER A 142 24.54 -14.85 9.77
CA SER A 142 24.18 -13.53 9.25
C SER A 142 23.42 -12.76 10.33
N ASN A 143 23.83 -11.52 10.63
CA ASN A 143 23.14 -10.63 11.60
C ASN A 143 21.71 -10.20 11.14
N LEU A 144 21.11 -10.94 10.21
CA LEU A 144 19.92 -10.61 9.45
C LEU A 144 18.65 -10.69 10.30
N GLY A 145 18.52 -11.73 11.14
CA GLY A 145 17.36 -11.87 12.03
C GLY A 145 17.26 -10.72 13.05
N TRP A 146 18.40 -10.22 13.54
CA TRP A 146 18.44 -9.02 14.38
C TRP A 146 18.08 -7.77 13.60
N GLN A 147 18.64 -7.58 12.40
CA GLN A 147 18.30 -6.45 11.53
C GLN A 147 16.81 -6.41 11.15
N MET A 148 16.20 -7.56 10.88
CA MET A 148 14.76 -7.66 10.62
C MET A 148 13.94 -7.23 11.85
N ARG A 149 14.31 -7.70 13.06
CA ARG A 149 13.62 -7.31 14.30
C ARG A 149 13.74 -5.82 14.56
N ASP A 150 14.96 -5.28 14.49
CA ASP A 150 15.24 -3.84 14.68
C ASP A 150 14.44 -3.00 13.68
N PHE A 151 14.42 -3.38 12.41
CA PHE A 151 13.63 -2.70 11.39
C PHE A 151 12.13 -2.66 11.72
N LEU A 152 11.56 -3.77 12.20
CA LEU A 152 10.14 -3.81 12.60
C LEU A 152 9.86 -2.94 13.83
N GLU A 153 10.76 -2.96 14.81
CA GLU A 153 10.65 -2.14 16.03
C GLU A 153 10.73 -0.64 15.73
N VAL A 154 11.53 -0.23 14.74
CA VAL A 154 11.65 1.17 14.34
C VAL A 154 10.40 1.64 13.58
N TYR A 155 9.86 0.83 12.67
CA TYR A 155 8.90 1.32 11.66
C TYR A 155 7.47 0.74 11.72
N ALA A 156 7.28 -0.51 12.14
CA ALA A 156 6.02 -1.24 11.90
C ALA A 156 5.25 -1.67 13.15
N LEU A 157 5.94 -1.82 14.30
CA LEU A 157 5.30 -2.28 15.54
C LEU A 157 4.50 -1.19 16.25
N LYS A 158 3.64 -1.60 17.19
CA LYS A 158 2.89 -0.65 18.01
C LYS A 158 3.87 0.09 18.93
N GLY A 159 3.89 1.42 18.85
CA GLY A 159 4.87 2.23 19.58
C GLY A 159 6.24 2.31 18.89
N ALA A 160 6.29 2.05 17.57
CA ALA A 160 7.49 2.25 16.77
C ALA A 160 8.04 3.66 16.97
N ARG A 161 9.37 3.80 16.93
CA ARG A 161 10.03 5.10 17.10
C ARG A 161 9.70 6.06 15.95
N THR A 162 9.58 5.49 14.75
CA THR A 162 9.38 6.23 13.50
C THR A 162 8.26 5.54 12.72
N PRO A 163 7.00 5.61 13.19
CA PRO A 163 5.92 4.81 12.64
C PRO A 163 5.59 5.23 11.20
N VAL A 164 5.59 4.25 10.28
CA VAL A 164 5.37 4.49 8.85
C VAL A 164 3.90 4.29 8.50
N ASN A 165 3.41 5.08 7.55
CA ASN A 165 2.02 5.03 7.11
C ASN A 165 1.74 3.84 6.17
N LEU A 166 1.78 2.63 6.73
CA LEU A 166 1.46 1.39 6.04
C LEU A 166 -0.01 1.03 6.21
N SER A 167 -0.58 0.33 5.22
CA SER A 167 -1.90 -0.28 5.38
C SER A 167 -1.98 -1.20 6.60
N SER A 168 -3.16 -1.24 7.24
CA SER A 168 -3.44 -2.11 8.39
C SER A 168 -3.14 -3.60 8.10
N ALA A 169 -3.26 -4.02 6.84
CA ALA A 169 -2.94 -5.36 6.39
C ALA A 169 -1.42 -5.64 6.50
N HIS A 170 -0.56 -4.75 6.01
CA HIS A 170 0.89 -4.90 6.12
C HIS A 170 1.37 -4.83 7.58
N ILE A 171 0.85 -3.89 8.37
CA ILE A 171 1.16 -3.79 9.80
C ILE A 171 0.82 -5.10 10.53
N THR A 172 -0.33 -5.70 10.24
CA THR A 172 -0.76 -6.96 10.87
C THR A 172 0.18 -8.11 10.50
N LYS A 173 0.55 -8.23 9.22
CA LYS A 173 1.50 -9.25 8.76
C LYS A 173 2.90 -9.05 9.34
N PHE A 174 3.39 -7.82 9.44
CA PHE A 174 4.67 -7.51 10.08
C PHE A 174 4.68 -7.89 11.56
N ARG A 175 3.59 -7.68 12.29
CA ARG A 175 3.47 -8.14 13.69
C ARG A 175 3.52 -9.66 13.80
N GLN A 176 2.84 -10.38 12.90
CA GLN A 176 2.88 -11.84 12.87
C GLN A 176 4.30 -12.35 12.60
N LEU A 177 5.02 -11.73 11.66
CA LEU A 177 6.42 -12.06 11.38
C LEU A 177 7.32 -11.74 12.57
N HIS A 178 7.11 -10.60 13.25
CA HIS A 178 7.86 -10.27 14.46
C HIS A 178 7.68 -11.33 15.55
N THR A 179 6.45 -11.74 15.84
CA THR A 179 6.17 -12.81 16.81
C THR A 179 6.86 -14.11 16.40
N ALA A 180 6.80 -14.49 15.12
CA ALA A 180 7.47 -15.68 14.62
C ALA A 180 9.01 -15.59 14.73
N LEU A 181 9.61 -14.42 14.52
CA LEU A 181 11.04 -14.18 14.68
C LEU A 181 11.49 -14.28 16.15
N VAL A 182 10.64 -13.86 17.09
CA VAL A 182 10.93 -13.95 18.53
C VAL A 182 10.77 -15.39 19.04
N GLU A 183 9.76 -16.12 18.56
CA GLU A 183 9.46 -17.48 19.01
C GLU A 183 10.40 -18.54 18.41
N ASN A 184 10.88 -18.36 17.18
CA ASN A 184 11.67 -19.36 16.45
C ASN A 184 13.19 -19.16 16.54
N GLU A 185 13.70 -18.52 17.59
CA GLU A 185 15.14 -18.19 17.77
C GLU A 185 16.12 -19.39 17.70
N LYS A 186 15.61 -20.62 17.55
CA LYS A 186 16.36 -21.88 17.47
C LYS A 186 16.22 -22.68 16.18
N ASP A 187 15.26 -22.38 15.30
CA ASP A 187 14.93 -23.19 14.11
C ASP A 187 15.29 -22.51 12.79
N ASP A 188 15.11 -23.23 11.67
CA ASP A 188 15.43 -22.79 10.31
C ASP A 188 14.56 -21.59 9.89
N ASP A 189 15.09 -20.38 10.09
CA ASP A 189 14.46 -19.10 9.75
C ASP A 189 14.38 -18.83 8.23
N GLY A 190 14.77 -19.78 7.37
CA GLY A 190 14.61 -19.73 5.90
C GLY A 190 13.24 -19.19 5.45
N PRO A 191 12.13 -19.86 5.82
CA PRO A 191 10.80 -19.48 5.38
C PRO A 191 10.30 -18.13 5.93
N ILE A 192 10.86 -17.68 7.07
CA ILE A 192 10.49 -16.40 7.68
C ILE A 192 11.16 -15.25 6.92
N ALA A 193 12.44 -15.44 6.55
CA ALA A 193 13.18 -14.48 5.74
C ALA A 193 12.51 -14.23 4.38
N ASP A 194 12.05 -15.29 3.72
CA ASP A 194 11.37 -15.19 2.42
C ASP A 194 10.03 -14.46 2.54
N LYS A 195 9.24 -14.79 3.56
CA LYS A 195 7.96 -14.09 3.82
C LYS A 195 8.19 -12.61 4.14
N PHE A 196 9.25 -12.32 4.89
CA PHE A 196 9.62 -10.96 5.23
C PHE A 196 10.10 -10.18 4.01
N SER A 197 10.94 -10.77 3.15
CA SER A 197 11.45 -10.09 1.95
C SER A 197 10.31 -9.74 0.99
N ILE A 198 9.35 -10.64 0.79
CA ILE A 198 8.14 -10.40 0.00
C ILE A 198 7.32 -9.25 0.60
N LEU A 199 7.05 -9.30 1.91
CA LEU A 199 6.23 -8.28 2.58
C LEU A 199 6.93 -6.92 2.60
N LEU A 200 8.25 -6.90 2.80
CA LEU A 200 9.07 -5.68 2.76
C LEU A 200 9.04 -5.06 1.36
N ALA A 201 9.25 -5.86 0.31
CA ALA A 201 9.16 -5.38 -1.07
C ALA A 201 7.78 -4.78 -1.40
N GLN A 202 6.69 -5.43 -0.97
CA GLN A 202 5.32 -4.93 -1.14
C GLN A 202 5.11 -3.61 -0.39
N SER A 203 5.58 -3.53 0.85
CA SER A 203 5.45 -2.34 1.69
C SER A 203 6.27 -1.17 1.14
N MET A 204 7.49 -1.42 0.66
CA MET A 204 8.33 -0.40 0.04
C MET A 204 7.69 0.17 -1.23
N ARG A 205 7.00 -0.66 -2.04
CA ARG A 205 6.23 -0.17 -3.18
C ARG A 205 5.10 0.76 -2.76
N GLU A 206 4.30 0.36 -1.77
CA GLU A 206 3.21 1.19 -1.23
C GLU A 206 3.74 2.55 -0.76
N ILE A 207 4.88 2.56 -0.07
CA ILE A 207 5.52 3.79 0.40
C ILE A 207 6.12 4.63 -0.74
N SER A 208 6.69 4.00 -1.76
CA SER A 208 7.18 4.70 -2.96
C SER A 208 6.05 5.40 -3.70
N ASP A 209 4.90 4.74 -3.86
CA ASP A 209 3.69 5.33 -4.44
C ASP A 209 3.18 6.50 -3.59
N LEU A 210 3.20 6.35 -2.26
CA LEU A 210 2.84 7.41 -1.33
C LEU A 210 3.76 8.63 -1.48
N ILE A 211 5.08 8.44 -1.51
CA ILE A 211 6.06 9.52 -1.73
C ILE A 211 5.83 10.19 -3.07
N THR A 212 5.54 9.43 -4.12
CA THR A 212 5.25 9.98 -5.46
C THR A 212 4.00 10.85 -5.43
N SER A 213 2.95 10.43 -4.73
CA SER A 213 1.69 11.18 -4.60
C SER A 213 1.77 12.37 -3.63
N SER A 214 2.71 12.36 -2.67
CA SER A 214 2.88 13.41 -1.64
C SER A 214 3.42 14.74 -2.17
N GLY A 215 3.93 14.78 -3.41
CA GLY A 215 4.56 15.97 -3.98
C GLY A 215 6.02 16.18 -3.58
N VAL A 216 6.59 15.32 -2.71
CA VAL A 216 8.02 15.37 -2.33
C VAL A 216 8.93 15.33 -3.55
N LEU A 217 8.68 14.43 -4.50
CA LEU A 217 9.50 14.34 -5.71
C LEU A 217 9.42 15.60 -6.57
N THR A 218 8.26 16.24 -6.60
CA THR A 218 8.09 17.52 -7.31
C THR A 218 8.87 18.65 -6.63
N MET A 219 8.90 18.69 -5.29
CA MET A 219 9.73 19.64 -4.55
C MET A 219 11.22 19.36 -4.75
N TYR A 220 11.63 18.10 -4.66
CA TYR A 220 12.99 17.66 -4.90
C TYR A 220 13.47 18.02 -6.31
N ASP A 221 12.64 17.83 -7.34
CA ASP A 221 12.99 18.23 -8.71
C ASP A 221 13.17 19.74 -8.89
N LYS A 222 12.46 20.54 -8.10
CA LYS A 222 12.53 22.01 -8.14
C LYS A 222 13.58 22.59 -7.19
N SER A 223 14.13 21.79 -6.27
CA SER A 223 15.09 22.23 -5.25
C SER A 223 16.31 22.91 -5.89
N PRO A 224 16.70 24.11 -5.39
CA PRO A 224 17.93 24.76 -5.81
C PRO A 224 19.17 23.95 -5.41
N GLU A 225 19.15 23.28 -4.25
CA GLU A 225 20.24 22.42 -3.76
C GLU A 225 20.54 21.30 -4.75
N LYS A 226 19.50 20.61 -5.26
CA LYS A 226 19.65 19.56 -6.28
C LYS A 226 20.31 20.10 -7.55
N LYS A 227 19.95 21.31 -7.98
CA LYS A 227 20.53 21.95 -9.17
C LYS A 227 22.00 22.26 -8.96
N THR A 228 22.37 22.77 -7.78
CA THR A 228 23.76 23.04 -7.41
C THR A 228 24.59 21.76 -7.50
N VAL A 229 24.18 20.68 -6.82
CA VAL A 229 24.90 19.40 -6.83
C VAL A 229 25.03 18.83 -8.25
N LYS A 230 23.97 18.91 -9.07
CA LYS A 230 24.04 18.48 -10.48
C LYS A 230 25.05 19.31 -11.28
N SER A 231 25.03 20.63 -11.11
CA SER A 231 25.94 21.53 -11.83
C SER A 231 27.41 21.32 -11.46
N GLU A 232 27.70 21.06 -10.17
CA GLU A 232 29.05 20.75 -9.70
C GLU A 232 29.55 19.42 -10.27
N ARG A 233 28.70 18.38 -10.26
CA ARG A 233 29.04 17.08 -10.86
C ARG A 233 29.29 17.16 -12.36
N GLU A 234 28.49 17.95 -13.07
CA GLU A 234 28.71 18.20 -14.50
C GLU A 234 30.02 18.97 -14.75
N ALA A 235 30.34 19.96 -13.91
CA ALA A 235 31.60 20.68 -14.00
C ALA A 235 32.81 19.76 -13.78
N LEU A 236 32.74 18.89 -12.76
CA LEU A 236 33.78 17.88 -12.49
C LEU A 236 33.95 16.92 -13.67
N ARG A 237 32.86 16.38 -14.24
CA ARG A 237 32.93 15.50 -15.41
C ARG A 237 33.55 16.17 -16.63
N ARG A 238 33.29 17.48 -16.84
CA ARG A 238 33.90 18.24 -17.94
C ARG A 238 35.41 18.43 -17.72
N LEU A 239 35.86 18.59 -16.48
CA LEU A 239 37.28 18.69 -16.15
C LEU A 239 37.99 17.34 -16.35
N GLU A 240 37.37 16.23 -15.95
CA GLU A 240 37.92 14.87 -16.11
C GLU A 240 38.02 14.44 -17.58
N ASN A 241 37.05 14.82 -18.41
CA ASN A 241 37.03 14.47 -19.85
C ASN A 241 37.82 15.46 -20.73
N GLY A 242 38.29 16.58 -20.16
CA GLY A 242 39.01 17.65 -20.85
C GLY A 242 40.54 17.57 -20.74
N THR A 243 41.06 16.54 -20.08
CA THR A 243 42.49 16.16 -20.00
C THR A 243 42.75 14.87 -20.73
#